data_AF-A0A379F8H1-F1
#
_entry.id   AF-A0A379F8H1-F1
#
_cell.length_a   1.000
_cell.length_b   1.000
_cell.length_c   1.000
_cell.angle_alpha   90.00
_cell.angle_beta   90.00
_cell.angle_gamma   90.00
#
_symmetry.space_group_name_H-M   'P 1'
#
loop_
_entity.id
_entity.type
_entity.pdbx_description
1 polymer ?
#
loop_
_entity_poly.entity_id
_entity_poly.type
_entity_poly.pdbx_seq_one_letter_code
_entity_poly.pdbx_strand_id
1 'polypeptide(L)'
;MNKKLKLTLGLSLSLLAINAYAVTWDELETVKTSEGFSPFEGCNESISCELLAEEGRYSVVQTQLGRDCESGGIWVVNAKNKQAVFMPKMTNCDFDIEKNAVVIYPQQGYANIYQGSTNATPSISEVELP
;
A
#
# COMPACT_ATOMS: atom_id res chain seq x y z
N MET A 1 19.96 -4.90 9.23
CA MET A 1 20.13 -3.59 8.56
C MET A 1 18.73 -3.01 8.39
N ASN A 2 18.33 -2.03 9.21
CA ASN A 2 16.98 -1.46 9.17
C ASN A 2 16.79 -0.63 7.89
N LYS A 3 16.15 -1.20 6.87
CA LYS A 3 15.83 -0.49 5.62
C LYS A 3 14.50 0.23 5.81
N LYS A 4 14.54 1.50 6.22
CA LYS A 4 13.36 2.37 6.27
C LYS A 4 12.83 2.63 4.86
N LEU A 5 11.51 2.65 4.68
CA LEU A 5 10.88 3.09 3.44
C LEU A 5 11.32 4.52 3.12
N LYS A 6 11.79 4.75 1.89
CA LYS A 6 12.28 6.03 1.45
C LYS A 6 11.10 6.82 0.87
N LEU A 7 10.55 7.72 1.68
CA LEU A 7 9.54 8.69 1.26
C LEU A 7 10.26 9.81 0.51
N THR A 8 10.06 9.93 -0.81
CA THR A 8 10.65 11.01 -1.60
C THR A 8 9.80 12.26 -1.46
N LEU A 9 9.97 13.02 -0.37
CA LEU A 9 9.36 14.34 -0.19
C LEU A 9 10.34 15.45 -0.55
N GLY A 10 9.87 16.35 -1.41
CA GLY A 10 10.52 17.63 -1.70
C GLY A 10 10.81 18.41 -0.42
N LEU A 11 12.01 18.97 -0.36
CA LEU A 11 12.57 19.73 0.75
C LEU A 11 11.58 20.77 1.32
N SER A 12 11.13 20.55 2.55
CA SER A 12 11.04 21.63 3.54
C SER A 12 11.44 21.08 4.90
N LEU A 13 12.41 21.75 5.50
CA LEU A 13 13.09 21.32 6.72
C LEU A 13 12.21 21.68 7.93
N SER A 14 11.48 20.71 8.47
CA SER A 14 10.87 20.79 9.80
C SER A 14 11.25 19.53 10.59
N LEU A 15 12.02 19.73 11.67
CA LEU A 15 12.31 18.69 12.65
C LEU A 15 11.00 18.24 13.30
N LEU A 16 10.46 17.08 12.94
CA LEU A 16 9.28 16.52 13.59
C LEU A 16 9.41 15.00 13.74
N ALA A 17 9.23 14.55 14.97
CA ALA A 17 8.94 13.20 15.46
C ALA A 17 9.36 12.04 14.54
N ILE A 18 10.28 11.21 15.03
CA ILE A 18 10.33 9.81 14.60
C ILE A 18 8.96 9.22 14.99
N ASN A 19 8.01 9.19 14.05
CA ASN A 19 6.72 8.55 14.25
C ASN A 19 7.01 7.10 14.63
N ALA A 20 6.81 6.75 15.90
CA ALA A 20 6.94 5.39 16.43
C ALA A 20 5.86 4.43 15.87
N TYR A 21 5.26 4.78 14.74
CA TYR A 21 4.07 4.14 14.17
C TYR A 21 4.21 3.77 12.69
N ALA A 22 5.23 4.30 11.98
CA ALA A 22 5.46 3.98 10.57
C ALA A 22 5.62 2.47 10.38
N VAL A 23 4.95 1.90 9.39
CA VAL A 23 5.00 0.47 9.11
C VAL A 23 6.34 0.14 8.46
N THR A 24 7.02 -0.87 8.97
CA THR A 24 8.32 -1.32 8.42
C THR A 24 8.14 -2.42 7.38
N TRP A 25 9.11 -2.56 6.46
CA TRP A 25 9.11 -3.68 5.50
C TRP A 25 9.12 -5.04 6.18
N ASP A 26 9.90 -5.19 7.26
CA ASP A 26 9.95 -6.42 8.06
C ASP A 26 8.56 -6.78 8.62
N GLU A 27 7.74 -5.79 8.97
CA GLU A 27 6.36 -6.03 9.40
C GLU A 27 5.45 -6.43 8.22
N LEU A 28 5.60 -5.77 7.07
CA LEU A 28 4.85 -6.09 5.85
C LEU A 28 5.12 -7.53 5.40
N GLU A 29 6.37 -8.00 5.39
CA GLU A 29 6.71 -9.37 4.98
C GLU A 29 5.99 -10.45 5.82
N THR A 30 5.66 -10.14 7.07
CA THR A 30 4.99 -11.07 7.99
C THR A 30 3.47 -11.15 7.82
N VAL A 31 2.86 -10.24 7.05
CA VAL A 31 1.40 -10.24 6.87
C VAL A 31 0.96 -11.34 5.90
N LYS A 32 -0.26 -11.82 6.08
CA LYS A 32 -0.81 -12.91 5.29
C LYS A 32 -2.18 -12.55 4.72
N THR A 33 -2.49 -13.10 3.56
CA THR A 33 -3.85 -13.10 3.02
C THR A 33 -4.73 -14.07 3.80
N SER A 34 -6.04 -14.07 3.54
CA SER A 34 -6.98 -15.07 4.07
C SER A 34 -6.62 -16.51 3.68
N GLU A 35 -5.86 -16.69 2.60
CA GLU A 35 -5.36 -17.99 2.12
C GLU A 35 -4.00 -18.38 2.74
N GLY A 36 -3.43 -17.53 3.60
CA GLY A 36 -2.26 -17.85 4.42
C GLY A 36 -0.89 -17.62 3.77
N PHE A 37 -0.83 -17.05 2.56
CA PHE A 37 0.43 -16.64 1.92
C PHE A 37 0.73 -15.16 2.14
N SER A 38 2.00 -14.74 2.01
CA SER A 38 2.36 -13.32 2.05
C SER A 38 2.33 -12.76 0.64
N PRO A 39 1.58 -11.67 0.36
CA PRO A 39 1.60 -11.03 -0.95
C PRO A 39 2.93 -10.31 -1.23
N PHE A 40 3.81 -10.23 -0.22
CA PHE A 40 5.09 -9.52 -0.26
C PHE A 40 6.31 -10.47 -0.28
N GLU A 41 6.06 -11.77 -0.41
CA GLU A 41 7.14 -12.74 -0.58
C GLU A 41 7.91 -12.45 -1.88
N GLY A 42 9.22 -12.17 -1.76
CA GLY A 42 10.09 -11.81 -2.89
C GLY A 42 10.16 -10.30 -3.19
N CYS A 43 9.59 -9.42 -2.36
CA CYS A 43 9.79 -7.98 -2.46
C CYS A 43 11.28 -7.62 -2.45
N ASN A 44 11.72 -6.81 -3.43
CA ASN A 44 13.12 -6.42 -3.65
C ASN A 44 14.05 -7.54 -4.15
N GLU A 45 13.52 -8.72 -4.47
CA GLU A 45 14.28 -9.82 -5.06
C GLU A 45 13.76 -10.15 -6.47
N SER A 46 12.45 -10.39 -6.59
CA SER A 46 11.80 -10.83 -7.83
C SER A 46 10.53 -10.03 -8.15
N ILE A 47 9.92 -9.38 -7.16
CA ILE A 47 8.79 -8.45 -7.32
C ILE A 47 9.16 -7.05 -6.82
N SER A 48 8.65 -6.04 -7.53
CA SER A 48 8.63 -4.65 -7.06
C SER A 48 7.50 -4.49 -6.05
N CYS A 49 7.78 -3.80 -4.96
CA CYS A 49 6.79 -3.48 -3.94
C CYS A 49 6.87 -1.99 -3.60
N GLU A 50 5.77 -1.27 -3.80
CA GLU A 50 5.70 0.17 -3.62
C GLU A 50 4.60 0.53 -2.63
N LEU A 51 4.94 1.33 -1.62
CA LEU A 51 3.94 1.87 -0.69
C LEU A 51 3.23 3.05 -1.36
N LEU A 52 1.93 2.90 -1.55
CA LEU A 52 1.07 3.91 -2.17
C LEU A 52 0.47 4.88 -1.15
N ALA A 53 0.11 4.36 0.04
CA ALA A 53 -0.45 5.15 1.13
C ALA A 53 -0.19 4.46 2.49
N GLU A 54 -0.08 5.26 3.55
CA GLU A 54 0.01 4.78 4.93
C GLU A 54 -0.82 5.68 5.85
N GLU A 55 -1.60 5.09 6.74
CA GLU A 55 -2.35 5.79 7.79
C GLU A 55 -2.40 4.93 9.05
N GLY A 56 -1.70 5.38 10.10
CA GLY A 56 -1.58 4.63 11.35
C GLY A 56 -0.89 3.28 11.16
N ARG A 57 -1.64 2.18 11.29
CA ARG A 57 -1.16 0.79 11.11
C ARG A 57 -1.65 0.13 9.83
N TYR A 58 -2.29 0.93 8.98
CA TYR A 58 -2.77 0.51 7.67
C TYR A 58 -1.86 1.04 6.58
N SER A 59 -1.65 0.21 5.56
CA SER A 59 -0.85 0.56 4.38
C SER A 59 -1.55 0.05 3.13
N VAL A 60 -1.40 0.76 2.02
CA VAL A 60 -1.74 0.24 0.70
C VAL A 60 -0.45 0.06 -0.08
N VAL A 61 -0.20 -1.16 -0.54
CA VAL A 61 1.06 -1.55 -1.19
C VAL A 61 0.75 -2.16 -2.54
N GLN A 62 1.41 -1.65 -3.57
CA GLN A 62 1.41 -2.25 -4.90
C GLN A 62 2.50 -3.31 -4.98
N THR A 63 2.19 -4.46 -5.58
CA THR A 63 3.17 -5.48 -5.93
C THR A 63 3.13 -5.74 -7.43
N GLN A 64 4.29 -5.84 -8.07
CA GLN A 64 4.40 -6.07 -9.51
C GLN A 64 5.59 -6.97 -9.84
N LEU A 65 5.38 -8.01 -10.65
CA LEU A 65 6.49 -8.73 -11.28
C LEU A 65 7.09 -7.87 -12.39
N GLY A 66 8.41 -7.69 -12.44
CA GLY A 66 9.04 -6.79 -13.40
C GLY A 66 8.86 -7.16 -14.89
N ARG A 67 8.30 -8.34 -15.19
CA ARG A 67 8.14 -8.85 -16.56
C ARG A 67 6.82 -8.41 -17.23
N ASP A 68 5.78 -8.10 -16.46
CA ASP A 68 4.45 -7.70 -16.97
C ASP A 68 3.65 -6.94 -15.90
N CYS A 69 2.70 -6.10 -16.31
CA CYS A 69 1.84 -5.35 -15.38
C CYS A 69 0.59 -6.12 -14.93
N GLU A 70 0.28 -7.28 -15.53
CA GLU A 70 -0.87 -8.09 -15.14
C GLU A 70 -0.58 -8.91 -13.87
N SER A 71 0.70 -9.17 -13.61
CA SER A 71 1.19 -9.91 -12.47
C SER A 71 1.32 -9.02 -11.22
N GLY A 72 0.79 -9.50 -10.10
CA GLY A 72 0.79 -8.82 -8.81
C GLY A 72 -0.55 -8.14 -8.50
N GLY A 73 -0.53 -7.06 -7.73
CA GLY A 73 -1.72 -6.24 -7.52
C GLY A 73 -1.58 -5.25 -6.37
N ILE A 74 -2.70 -4.65 -5.99
CA ILE A 74 -2.74 -3.66 -4.90
C ILE A 74 -3.35 -4.30 -3.67
N TRP A 75 -2.68 -4.15 -2.54
CA TRP A 75 -3.00 -4.81 -1.29
C TRP A 75 -3.20 -3.79 -0.18
N VAL A 76 -4.29 -3.93 0.55
CA VAL A 76 -4.52 -3.18 1.78
C VAL A 76 -4.10 -4.04 2.95
N VAL A 77 -3.27 -3.48 3.81
CA VAL A 77 -2.55 -4.20 4.84
C VAL A 77 -2.87 -3.61 6.20
N ASN A 78 -3.07 -4.47 7.18
CA ASN A 78 -3.05 -4.12 8.59
C ASN A 78 -1.83 -4.77 9.24
N ALA A 79 -0.79 -3.97 9.48
CA ALA A 79 0.45 -4.46 10.06
C ALA A 79 0.29 -4.89 11.53
N LYS A 80 -0.73 -4.39 12.24
CA LYS A 80 -1.03 -4.79 13.62
C LYS A 80 -1.65 -6.19 13.66
N ASN A 81 -2.60 -6.48 12.79
CA ASN A 81 -3.29 -7.77 12.71
C ASN A 81 -2.54 -8.78 11.84
N LYS A 82 -1.50 -8.34 11.11
CA LYS A 82 -0.73 -9.13 10.14
C LYS A 82 -1.60 -9.71 9.03
N GLN A 83 -2.56 -8.92 8.57
CA GLN A 83 -3.50 -9.32 7.53
C GLN A 83 -3.38 -8.41 6.31
N ALA A 84 -3.59 -8.99 5.14
CA ALA A 84 -3.68 -8.28 3.87
C ALA A 84 -4.92 -8.72 3.10
N VAL A 85 -5.56 -7.76 2.42
CA VAL A 85 -6.70 -7.99 1.54
C VAL A 85 -6.42 -7.36 0.18
N PHE A 86 -6.86 -8.02 -0.88
CA PHE A 86 -6.68 -7.55 -2.25
C PHE A 86 -7.64 -6.41 -2.55
N MET A 87 -7.15 -5.34 -3.17
CA MET A 87 -7.96 -4.24 -3.68
C MET A 87 -8.57 -4.63 -5.03
N PRO A 88 -9.90 -4.79 -5.15
CA PRO A 88 -10.52 -5.34 -6.36
C PRO A 88 -10.54 -4.32 -7.51
N LYS A 89 -10.90 -4.75 -8.72
CA LYS A 89 -11.22 -3.86 -9.88
C LYS A 89 -10.11 -2.89 -10.32
N MET A 90 -8.90 -3.01 -9.79
CA MET A 90 -7.74 -2.22 -10.16
C MET A 90 -6.56 -3.15 -10.37
N THR A 91 -6.01 -3.17 -11.57
CA THR A 91 -4.77 -3.91 -11.87
C THR A 91 -3.57 -2.97 -11.80
N ASN A 92 -2.34 -3.51 -11.82
CA ASN A 92 -1.16 -2.65 -11.93
C ASN A 92 -1.03 -1.99 -13.30
N CYS A 93 -1.68 -2.52 -14.35
CA CYS A 93 -1.70 -1.88 -15.66
C CYS A 93 -2.58 -0.63 -15.68
N ASP A 94 -3.62 -0.60 -14.86
CA ASP A 94 -4.59 0.51 -14.80
C ASP A 94 -4.15 1.60 -13.82
N PHE A 95 -3.43 1.21 -12.75
CA PHE A 95 -3.02 2.11 -11.69
C PHE A 95 -1.82 2.96 -12.07
N ASP A 96 -1.95 4.27 -11.86
CA ASP A 96 -0.88 5.25 -12.04
C ASP A 96 -0.92 6.24 -10.88
N ILE A 97 0.15 6.29 -10.09
CA ILE A 97 0.23 7.15 -8.89
C ILE A 97 0.08 8.65 -9.21
N GLU A 98 0.37 9.08 -10.45
CA GLU A 98 0.17 10.46 -10.88
C GLU A 98 -1.29 10.73 -11.26
N LYS A 99 -2.04 9.70 -11.64
CA LYS A 99 -3.44 9.80 -12.09
C LYS A 99 -4.46 9.21 -11.13
N ASN A 100 -4.03 8.61 -10.03
CA ASN A 100 -4.89 7.98 -9.04
C ASN A 100 -4.51 8.42 -7.63
N ALA A 101 -5.52 8.62 -6.80
CA ALA A 101 -5.35 8.84 -5.38
C ALA A 101 -5.75 7.58 -4.61
N VAL A 102 -4.93 7.21 -3.63
CA VAL A 102 -5.22 6.15 -2.68
C VAL A 102 -5.48 6.79 -1.33
N VAL A 103 -6.63 6.50 -0.73
CA VAL A 103 -7.00 7.06 0.58
C VAL A 103 -7.46 5.95 1.50
N ILE A 104 -6.93 5.97 2.72
CA ILE A 104 -7.27 5.03 3.79
C ILE A 104 -8.19 5.77 4.76
N TYR A 105 -9.31 5.14 5.13
CA TYR A 105 -10.29 5.68 6.06
C TYR A 105 -10.41 4.77 7.30
N PRO A 106 -9.44 4.78 8.24
CA PRO A 106 -9.41 3.84 9.36
C PRO A 106 -10.64 3.90 10.26
N GLN A 107 -11.21 5.09 10.46
CA GLN A 107 -12.38 5.26 11.31
C GLN A 107 -13.65 4.70 10.66
N GLN A 108 -13.70 4.67 9.34
CA GLN A 108 -14.84 4.18 8.57
C GLN A 108 -14.66 2.72 8.13
N GLY A 109 -13.44 2.17 8.21
CA GLY A 109 -13.16 0.75 7.98
C GLY A 109 -12.97 0.37 6.52
N TYR A 110 -12.61 1.30 5.63
CA TYR A 110 -12.32 1.00 4.23
C TYR A 110 -11.10 1.76 3.68
N ALA A 111 -10.60 1.32 2.53
CA ALA A 111 -9.63 2.05 1.71
C ALA A 111 -10.14 2.13 0.27
N ASN A 112 -9.87 3.26 -0.38
CA ASN A 112 -10.37 3.58 -1.71
C ASN A 112 -9.27 3.99 -2.68
N ILE A 113 -9.49 3.67 -3.95
CA ILE A 113 -8.76 4.26 -5.08
C ILE A 113 -9.74 5.15 -5.84
N TYR A 114 -9.27 6.34 -6.20
CA TYR A 114 -10.01 7.35 -6.95
C TYR A 114 -9.38 7.60 -8.31
N GLN A 115 -10.20 8.04 -9.27
CA GLN A 115 -9.70 8.56 -10.54
C GLN A 115 -9.30 10.03 -10.37
N GLY A 116 -8.07 10.36 -10.75
CA GLY A 116 -7.46 11.67 -10.51
C GLY A 116 -6.60 11.68 -9.25
N SER A 117 -5.80 12.73 -9.08
CA SER A 117 -4.84 12.89 -7.99
C SER A 117 -5.45 13.27 -6.64
N THR A 118 -6.79 13.29 -6.52
CA THR A 118 -7.52 13.61 -5.28
C THR A 118 -8.74 12.70 -5.13
N ASN A 119 -9.41 12.75 -3.98
CA ASN A 119 -10.65 12.01 -3.69
C ASN A 119 -11.93 12.78 -4.09
N ALA A 120 -11.83 13.74 -5.01
CA ALA A 120 -12.97 14.54 -5.45
C ALA A 120 -13.91 13.78 -6.42
N THR A 121 -13.48 12.62 -6.92
CA THR A 121 -14.25 11.78 -7.84
C THR A 121 -14.87 10.59 -7.10
N PRO A 122 -15.82 9.85 -7.70
CA PRO A 122 -16.25 8.57 -7.16
C PRO A 122 -15.10 7.57 -7.07
N SER A 123 -15.13 6.69 -6.06
CA SER A 123 -14.15 5.61 -5.95
C SER A 123 -14.32 4.64 -7.13
N ILE A 124 -13.18 4.23 -7.68
CA ILE A 124 -13.09 3.24 -8.76
C ILE A 124 -12.70 1.86 -8.21
N SER A 125 -12.17 1.83 -6.99
CA SER A 125 -12.03 0.62 -6.18
C SER A 125 -12.20 0.95 -4.70
N GLU A 126 -12.75 -0.01 -3.97
CA GLU A 126 -13.01 0.05 -2.53
C GLU A 126 -12.84 -1.35 -1.94
N VAL A 127 -12.25 -1.42 -0.74
CA VAL A 127 -12.15 -2.65 0.04
C VAL A 127 -12.23 -2.33 1.54
N GLU A 128 -12.85 -3.23 2.29
CA GLU A 128 -12.86 -3.18 3.76
C GLU A 128 -11.45 -3.37 4.31
N LEU A 129 -11.11 -2.65 5.39
CA LEU A 129 -9.82 -2.79 6.05
C LEU A 129 -9.73 -4.13 6.83
N PRO A 130 -8.60 -4.84 6.77
CA PRO A 130 -8.37 -6.06 7.56
C PRO A 130 -7.91 -5.78 9.02
#